data_AF-A0A443SI66-F1
#
_entry.id   AF-A0A443SI66-F1
#
_cell.length_a   1.000
_cell.length_b   1.000
_cell.length_c   1.000
_cell.angle_alpha   90.00
_cell.angle_beta   90.00
_cell.angle_gamma   90.00
#
_symmetry.space_group_name_H-M   'P 1'
#
loop_
_entity.id
_entity.type
_entity.pdbx_description
1 polymer ?
#
loop_
_entity_poly.entity_id
_entity_poly.type
_entity_poly.pdbx_seq_one_letter_code
_entity_poly.pdbx_strand_id
1 'polypeptide(L)'
;FHEAIGDTISLSVSTPKYLKSIGLMNDDENSKEALINYQLSMALQKIAFLPFAYIVDLWRWDVFAGKITVDNYNKKWWEYRIKYQGVSPPIKRSEHDFDPGAKYHVPADVPYVSYFVATFLQFQFHEALCKVAKEAVLYECSIAGNKEAGAKLRNMLSYGSSIPWTRQLKQFTGAEKLSAKPILKYFEPLRIFLKKELKNEKIGWNVNVDDETETEQDETEQNKEAISKQRIASDVHGRSSDHYYIMPEI
;
A
#
# COMPACT_ATOMS: atom_id res chain seq x y z
N PHE A 1 -14.66 1.42 8.04
CA PHE A 1 -15.98 1.38 7.37
C PHE A 1 -16.13 2.55 6.40
N HIS A 2 -15.99 3.80 6.87
CA HIS A 2 -16.11 5.01 6.04
C HIS A 2 -15.31 4.93 4.72
N GLU A 3 -14.00 4.73 4.79
CA GLU A 3 -13.13 4.55 3.61
C GLU A 3 -13.66 3.47 2.65
N ALA A 4 -14.01 2.30 3.18
CA ALA A 4 -14.46 1.15 2.39
C ALA A 4 -15.77 1.41 1.63
N ILE A 5 -16.67 2.25 2.15
CA ILE A 5 -17.98 2.51 1.53
C ILE A 5 -17.80 3.27 0.21
N GLY A 6 -17.03 4.36 0.20
CA GLY A 6 -16.76 5.12 -1.02
C GLY A 6 -16.04 4.25 -2.05
N ASP A 7 -15.09 3.46 -1.57
CA ASP A 7 -14.32 2.50 -2.37
C ASP A 7 -15.20 1.37 -2.97
N THR A 8 -16.21 0.89 -2.25
CA THR A 8 -17.17 -0.10 -2.78
C THR A 8 -18.03 0.52 -3.88
N ILE A 9 -18.47 1.76 -3.73
CA ILE A 9 -19.21 2.47 -4.78
C ILE A 9 -18.32 2.64 -6.01
N SER A 10 -17.06 3.05 -5.82
CA SER A 10 -16.08 3.16 -6.90
C SER A 10 -15.92 1.84 -7.67
N LEU A 11 -15.79 0.69 -7.00
CA LEU A 11 -15.72 -0.61 -7.69
C LEU A 11 -16.94 -0.87 -8.57
N SER A 12 -18.13 -0.49 -8.11
CA SER A 12 -19.37 -0.70 -8.87
C SER A 12 -19.49 0.18 -10.11
N VAL A 13 -18.91 1.37 -10.10
CA VAL A 13 -19.04 2.35 -11.20
C VAL A 13 -17.80 2.41 -12.10
N SER A 14 -16.71 1.75 -11.71
CA SER A 14 -15.51 1.61 -12.55
C SER A 14 -15.54 0.39 -13.47
N THR A 15 -16.61 -0.42 -13.45
CA THR A 15 -16.67 -1.62 -14.29
C THR A 15 -16.90 -1.27 -15.77
N PRO A 16 -16.31 -2.02 -16.71
CA PRO A 16 -16.60 -1.91 -18.14
C PRO A 16 -18.11 -1.95 -18.43
N LYS A 17 -18.85 -2.84 -17.74
CA LYS A 17 -20.31 -2.97 -17.85
C LYS A 17 -21.02 -1.65 -17.53
N TYR A 18 -20.63 -0.96 -16.46
CA TYR A 18 -21.24 0.31 -16.08
C TYR A 18 -20.84 1.44 -17.04
N LEU A 19 -19.56 1.55 -17.41
CA LEU A 19 -19.09 2.59 -18.33
C LEU A 19 -19.79 2.54 -19.69
N LYS A 20 -20.04 1.33 -20.22
CA LYS A 20 -20.89 1.13 -21.41
C LYS A 20 -22.30 1.65 -21.23
N SER A 21 -22.92 1.33 -20.09
CA SER A 21 -24.32 1.73 -19.81
C SER A 21 -24.53 3.25 -19.79
N ILE A 22 -23.47 4.03 -19.56
CA ILE A 22 -23.48 5.49 -19.56
C ILE A 22 -22.80 6.11 -20.79
N GLY A 23 -22.42 5.30 -21.78
CA GLY A 23 -21.84 5.77 -23.05
C GLY A 23 -20.39 6.26 -22.97
N LEU A 24 -19.63 5.87 -21.94
CA LEU A 24 -18.21 6.22 -21.80
C LEU A 24 -17.25 5.16 -22.36
N MET A 25 -17.76 4.05 -22.88
CA MET A 25 -16.97 2.95 -23.43
C MET A 25 -17.72 2.25 -24.56
N ASN A 26 -17.01 1.83 -25.61
CA ASN A 26 -17.61 1.19 -26.79
C ASN A 26 -17.85 -0.31 -26.60
N ASP A 27 -18.74 -0.89 -27.42
CA ASP A 27 -19.12 -2.29 -27.26
C ASP A 27 -18.02 -3.30 -27.64
N ASP A 28 -17.14 -2.92 -28.57
CA ASP A 28 -16.05 -3.74 -29.10
C ASP A 28 -14.93 -4.03 -28.08
N GLU A 29 -14.97 -3.42 -26.89
CA GLU A 29 -13.94 -3.52 -25.85
C GLU A 29 -14.13 -4.69 -24.85
N ASN A 30 -15.02 -5.65 -25.14
CA ASN A 30 -15.27 -6.82 -24.27
C ASN A 30 -14.34 -8.02 -24.57
N SER A 31 -13.07 -7.78 -24.86
CA SER A 31 -12.10 -8.86 -25.09
C SER A 31 -11.54 -9.41 -23.78
N LYS A 32 -10.97 -10.62 -23.84
CA LYS A 32 -10.27 -11.22 -22.70
C LYS A 32 -9.05 -10.38 -22.31
N GLU A 33 -8.37 -9.80 -23.29
CA GLU A 33 -7.23 -8.92 -23.12
C GLU A 33 -7.64 -7.64 -22.38
N ALA A 34 -8.77 -7.03 -22.75
CA ALA A 34 -9.31 -5.86 -22.06
C ALA A 34 -9.65 -6.16 -20.59
N LEU A 35 -10.25 -7.32 -20.32
CA LEU A 35 -10.50 -7.77 -18.95
C LEU A 35 -9.20 -7.92 -18.14
N ILE A 36 -8.15 -8.52 -18.71
CA ILE A 36 -6.86 -8.66 -18.03
C ILE A 36 -6.21 -7.29 -17.80
N ASN A 37 -6.25 -6.38 -18.76
CA ASN A 37 -5.75 -5.02 -18.61
C ASN A 37 -6.47 -4.26 -17.47
N TYR A 38 -7.81 -4.34 -17.44
CA TYR A 38 -8.61 -3.78 -16.35
C TYR A 38 -8.23 -4.38 -15.00
N GLN A 39 -8.17 -5.71 -14.91
CA GLN A 39 -7.85 -6.40 -13.67
C GLN A 39 -6.43 -6.07 -13.19
N LEU A 40 -5.47 -5.96 -14.10
CA LEU A 40 -4.09 -5.58 -13.78
C LEU A 40 -4.04 -4.14 -13.25
N SER A 41 -4.71 -3.20 -13.91
CA SER A 41 -4.84 -1.81 -13.45
C SER A 41 -5.43 -1.72 -12.04
N MET A 42 -6.52 -2.45 -11.79
CA MET A 42 -7.14 -2.54 -10.47
C MET A 42 -6.23 -3.20 -9.43
N ALA A 43 -5.45 -4.22 -9.82
CA ALA A 43 -4.51 -4.88 -8.93
C ALA A 43 -3.33 -3.98 -8.56
N LEU A 44 -2.84 -3.14 -9.48
CA LEU A 44 -1.81 -2.15 -9.18
C LEU A 44 -2.32 -1.11 -8.17
N GLN A 45 -3.58 -0.69 -8.28
CA GLN A 45 -4.17 0.26 -7.33
C GLN A 45 -4.48 -0.35 -5.96
N LYS A 46 -5.02 -1.58 -5.93
CA LYS A 46 -5.56 -2.18 -4.69
C LYS A 46 -4.63 -3.23 -4.06
N ILE A 47 -3.98 -4.07 -4.86
CA ILE A 47 -3.16 -5.19 -4.36
C ILE A 47 -1.72 -4.75 -4.12
N ALA A 48 -1.09 -4.06 -5.07
CA ALA A 48 0.30 -3.59 -4.91
C ALA A 48 0.43 -2.55 -3.77
N PHE A 49 -0.66 -1.85 -3.45
CA PHE A 49 -0.75 -0.92 -2.33
C PHE A 49 -0.83 -1.60 -0.95
N LEU A 50 -1.42 -2.79 -0.84
CA LEU A 50 -1.70 -3.44 0.45
C LEU A 50 -0.46 -3.63 1.34
N PRO A 51 0.68 -4.12 0.83
CA PRO A 51 1.89 -4.22 1.65
C PRO A 51 2.35 -2.87 2.18
N PHE A 52 2.33 -1.82 1.35
CA PHE A 52 2.68 -0.48 1.79
C PHE A 52 1.73 0.01 2.90
N ALA A 53 0.43 -0.20 2.73
CA ALA A 53 -0.56 0.19 3.73
C ALA A 53 -0.37 -0.52 5.08
N TYR A 54 0.08 -1.77 5.04
CA TYR A 54 0.37 -2.57 6.22
C TYR A 54 1.64 -2.09 6.96
N ILE A 55 2.74 -1.88 6.23
CA ILE A 55 4.03 -1.58 6.87
C ILE A 55 4.08 -0.21 7.55
N VAL A 56 3.31 0.78 7.09
CA VAL A 56 3.35 2.14 7.64
C VAL A 56 2.97 2.12 9.12
N ASP A 57 1.84 1.50 9.45
CA ASP A 57 1.41 1.42 10.84
C ASP A 57 2.12 0.28 11.60
N LEU A 58 2.58 -0.80 10.93
CA LEU A 58 3.45 -1.79 11.59
C LEU A 58 4.72 -1.12 12.12
N TRP A 59 5.39 -0.30 11.30
CA TRP A 59 6.56 0.47 11.71
C TRP A 59 6.23 1.42 12.86
N ARG A 60 5.13 2.19 12.75
CA ARG A 60 4.72 3.11 13.84
C ARG A 60 4.42 2.37 15.15
N TRP A 61 3.74 1.23 15.09
CA TRP A 61 3.43 0.43 16.28
C TRP A 61 4.69 -0.12 16.93
N ASP A 62 5.66 -0.58 16.14
CA ASP A 62 6.92 -1.09 16.68
C ASP A 62 7.81 0.04 17.22
N VAL A 63 7.73 1.26 16.68
CA VAL A 63 8.29 2.48 17.28
C VAL A 63 7.61 2.79 18.62
N PHE A 64 6.28 2.86 18.66
CA PHE A 64 5.52 3.17 19.87
C PHE A 64 5.69 2.11 20.97
N ALA A 65 5.94 0.86 20.58
CA ALA A 65 6.24 -0.23 21.51
C ALA A 65 7.71 -0.25 21.96
N GLY A 66 8.56 0.65 21.47
CA GLY A 66 9.99 0.73 21.80
C GLY A 66 10.85 -0.39 21.20
N LYS A 67 10.34 -1.14 20.21
CA LYS A 67 11.12 -2.17 19.49
C LYS A 67 12.02 -1.58 18.42
N ILE A 68 11.61 -0.43 17.86
CA ILE A 68 12.39 0.40 16.95
C ILE A 68 12.80 1.64 17.75
N THR A 69 14.09 1.92 17.80
CA THR A 69 14.70 3.05 18.51
C THR A 69 15.13 4.13 17.53
N VAL A 70 15.49 5.30 18.05
CA VAL A 70 15.98 6.42 17.23
C VAL A 70 17.19 6.01 16.37
N ASP A 71 18.05 5.15 16.91
CA ASP A 71 19.26 4.66 16.23
C ASP A 71 18.98 3.64 15.10
N ASN A 72 17.71 3.30 14.82
CA ASN A 72 17.36 2.36 13.76
C ASN A 72 16.01 2.64 13.07
N TYR A 73 15.50 3.87 13.16
CA TYR A 73 14.24 4.26 12.54
C TYR A 73 14.22 3.97 11.05
N ASN A 74 15.24 4.45 10.33
CA ASN A 74 15.25 4.40 8.89
C ASN A 74 15.63 3.01 8.37
N LYS A 75 16.58 2.34 9.02
CA LYS A 75 16.95 0.96 8.71
C LYS A 75 15.76 0.01 8.86
N LYS A 76 14.99 0.13 9.95
CA LYS A 76 13.79 -0.71 10.16
C LYS A 76 12.67 -0.40 9.17
N TRP A 77 12.54 0.86 8.76
CA TRP A 77 11.63 1.23 7.67
C TRP A 77 11.96 0.50 6.38
N TRP A 78 13.23 0.52 5.95
CA TRP A 78 13.67 -0.19 4.74
C TRP A 78 13.64 -1.71 4.87
N GLU A 79 13.94 -2.26 6.06
CA GLU A 79 13.76 -3.68 6.35
C GLU A 79 12.30 -4.10 6.08
N TYR A 80 11.31 -3.31 6.52
CA TYR A 80 9.90 -3.61 6.28
C TYR A 80 9.49 -3.41 4.83
N ARG A 81 9.96 -2.35 4.16
CA ARG A 81 9.73 -2.12 2.72
C ARG A 81 10.23 -3.30 1.89
N ILE A 82 11.44 -3.77 2.15
CA ILE A 82 12.02 -4.92 1.47
C ILE A 82 11.23 -6.18 1.82
N LYS A 83 11.09 -6.50 3.11
CA LYS A 83 10.48 -7.76 3.56
C LYS A 83 9.05 -7.95 3.07
N TYR A 84 8.21 -6.92 3.18
CA TYR A 84 6.77 -7.06 2.90
C TYR A 84 6.38 -6.58 1.50
N GLN A 85 7.10 -5.62 0.91
CA GLN A 85 6.75 -5.02 -0.39
C GLN A 85 7.71 -5.41 -1.51
N GLY A 86 8.94 -5.81 -1.21
CA GLY A 86 9.96 -6.12 -2.21
C GLY A 86 10.53 -4.88 -2.90
N VAL A 87 10.61 -3.76 -2.18
CA VAL A 87 11.10 -2.48 -2.72
C VAL A 87 12.33 -2.03 -1.94
N SER A 88 13.45 -1.90 -2.65
CA SER A 88 14.71 -1.30 -2.15
C SER A 88 14.75 0.21 -2.38
N PRO A 89 15.54 0.96 -1.60
CA PRO A 89 15.87 2.34 -1.92
C PRO A 89 16.75 2.41 -3.18
N PRO A 90 16.71 3.50 -3.96
CA PRO A 90 17.57 3.67 -5.13
C PRO A 90 19.02 4.06 -4.78
N ILE A 91 19.27 4.48 -3.55
CA ILE A 91 20.58 4.83 -2.98
C ILE A 91 20.65 4.29 -1.57
N LYS A 92 21.86 4.01 -1.06
CA LYS A 92 22.03 3.62 0.35
C LYS A 92 21.49 4.71 1.27
N ARG A 93 20.92 4.27 2.39
CA ARG A 93 20.26 5.13 3.38
C ARG A 93 20.90 5.01 4.75
N SER A 94 20.93 6.09 5.51
CA SER A 94 21.47 6.11 6.87
C SER A 94 20.42 6.55 7.89
N GLU A 95 20.79 6.60 9.17
CA GLU A 95 19.94 7.15 10.23
C GLU A 95 19.97 8.68 10.30
N HIS A 96 20.75 9.33 9.44
CA HIS A 96 20.62 10.78 9.17
C HIS A 96 19.41 11.09 8.28
N ASP A 97 18.86 10.09 7.57
CA ASP A 97 17.61 10.18 6.84
C ASP A 97 16.40 9.92 7.75
N PHE A 98 15.23 10.42 7.34
CA PHE A 98 13.94 10.06 7.96
C PHE A 98 12.86 9.82 6.90
N ASP A 99 13.07 8.81 6.06
CA ASP A 99 12.16 8.45 4.97
C ASP A 99 10.70 8.18 5.39
N PRO A 100 10.38 7.55 6.54
CA PRO A 100 8.98 7.44 6.96
C PRO A 100 8.33 8.83 7.13
N GLY A 101 9.08 9.85 7.53
CA GLY A 101 8.59 11.23 7.67
C GLY A 101 8.17 11.89 6.36
N ALA A 102 8.65 11.41 5.21
CA ALA A 102 8.26 11.92 3.90
C ALA A 102 6.82 11.51 3.50
N LYS A 103 6.19 10.58 4.23
CA LYS A 103 4.79 10.20 4.01
C LYS A 103 3.88 11.00 4.94
N TYR A 104 3.13 11.97 4.41
CA TYR A 104 2.19 12.87 5.13
C TYR A 104 1.54 12.29 6.40
N HIS A 105 0.96 11.09 6.32
CA HIS A 105 0.25 10.46 7.43
C HIS A 105 1.11 10.20 8.67
N VAL A 106 2.42 10.04 8.51
CA VAL A 106 3.37 9.83 9.60
C VAL A 106 3.56 11.13 10.42
N PRO A 107 4.03 12.27 9.87
CA PRO A 107 4.17 13.51 10.64
C PRO A 107 2.83 14.16 11.02
N ALA A 108 1.74 13.88 10.29
CA ALA A 108 0.40 14.36 10.64
C ALA A 108 -0.33 13.49 11.68
N ASP A 109 0.32 12.43 12.18
CA ASP A 109 -0.24 11.45 13.12
C ASP A 109 -1.60 10.85 12.69
N VAL A 110 -1.77 10.60 11.39
CA VAL A 110 -3.00 10.01 10.83
C VAL A 110 -2.81 8.48 10.70
N PRO A 111 -3.61 7.63 11.35
CA PRO A 111 -3.50 6.17 11.23
C PRO A 111 -3.69 5.66 9.80
N TYR A 112 -2.74 4.85 9.31
CA TYR A 112 -2.73 4.33 7.94
C TYR A 112 -3.43 2.96 7.79
N VAL A 113 -3.61 2.24 8.90
CA VAL A 113 -4.29 0.93 8.99
C VAL A 113 -5.73 0.99 8.49
N SER A 114 -6.34 2.17 8.55
CA SER A 114 -7.67 2.45 8.01
C SER A 114 -7.77 2.03 6.54
N TYR A 115 -6.78 2.36 5.70
CA TYR A 115 -6.71 2.00 4.29
C TYR A 115 -6.49 0.49 4.06
N PHE A 116 -5.66 -0.13 4.88
CA PHE A 116 -5.43 -1.58 4.83
C PHE A 116 -6.74 -2.33 5.09
N VAL A 117 -7.40 -2.06 6.22
CA VAL A 117 -8.67 -2.70 6.58
C VAL A 117 -9.78 -2.35 5.59
N ALA A 118 -9.81 -1.11 5.11
CA ALA A 118 -10.81 -0.66 4.15
C ALA A 118 -10.76 -1.46 2.85
N THR A 119 -9.58 -1.80 2.35
CA THR A 119 -9.43 -2.63 1.15
C THR A 119 -10.13 -3.98 1.31
N PHE A 120 -9.97 -4.69 2.43
CA PHE A 120 -10.65 -5.97 2.65
C PHE A 120 -12.17 -5.80 2.80
N LEU A 121 -12.61 -4.80 3.56
CA LEU A 121 -14.02 -4.49 3.73
C LEU A 121 -14.67 -4.12 2.40
N GLN A 122 -13.99 -3.35 1.56
CA GLN A 122 -14.45 -2.91 0.25
C GLN A 122 -14.91 -4.09 -0.60
N PHE A 123 -14.09 -5.15 -0.73
CA PHE A 123 -14.46 -6.33 -1.51
C PHE A 123 -15.49 -7.22 -0.81
N GLN A 124 -15.51 -7.29 0.53
CA GLN A 124 -16.59 -7.97 1.27
C GLN A 124 -17.95 -7.28 1.08
N PHE A 125 -17.96 -5.95 1.12
CA PHE A 125 -19.14 -5.13 0.91
C PHE A 125 -19.62 -5.24 -0.53
N HIS A 126 -18.71 -5.14 -1.50
CA HIS A 126 -19.00 -5.33 -2.91
C HIS A 126 -19.64 -6.70 -3.15
N GLU A 127 -19.05 -7.79 -2.66
CA GLU A 127 -19.63 -9.13 -2.84
C GLU A 127 -21.03 -9.25 -2.20
N ALA A 128 -21.23 -8.68 -1.01
CA ALA A 128 -22.53 -8.72 -0.34
C ALA A 128 -23.61 -7.97 -1.13
N LEU A 129 -23.26 -6.84 -1.73
CA LEU A 129 -24.18 -6.04 -2.55
C LEU A 129 -24.43 -6.69 -3.92
N CYS A 130 -23.41 -7.25 -4.56
CA CYS A 130 -23.56 -7.98 -5.83
C CYS A 130 -24.47 -9.21 -5.70
N LYS A 131 -24.42 -9.91 -4.57
CA LYS A 131 -25.36 -11.00 -4.27
C LYS A 131 -26.80 -10.52 -4.24
N VAL A 132 -27.06 -9.35 -3.67
CA VAL A 132 -28.40 -8.73 -3.67
C VAL A 132 -28.79 -8.26 -5.06
N ALA A 133 -27.84 -7.70 -5.81
CA ALA A 133 -28.06 -7.30 -7.19
C ALA A 133 -28.23 -8.47 -8.18
N LYS A 134 -28.04 -9.72 -7.72
CA LYS A 134 -28.10 -10.95 -8.51
C LYS A 134 -27.12 -10.95 -9.69
N GLU A 135 -25.97 -10.31 -9.49
CA GLU A 135 -24.86 -10.31 -10.46
C GLU A 135 -24.01 -11.57 -10.29
N ALA A 136 -23.81 -12.33 -11.38
CA ALA A 136 -23.11 -13.61 -11.34
C ALA A 136 -21.58 -13.44 -11.18
N VAL A 137 -21.01 -12.41 -11.80
CA VAL A 137 -19.57 -12.21 -11.92
C VAL A 137 -19.13 -11.01 -11.08
N LEU A 138 -18.28 -11.25 -10.08
CA LEU A 138 -17.95 -10.24 -9.08
C LEU A 138 -17.18 -9.03 -9.65
N TYR A 139 -16.26 -9.25 -10.60
CA TYR A 139 -15.45 -8.21 -11.21
C TYR A 139 -16.17 -7.41 -12.31
N GLU A 140 -17.34 -7.87 -12.76
CA GLU A 140 -18.22 -7.16 -13.71
C GLU A 140 -19.42 -6.49 -13.01
N CYS A 141 -19.69 -6.88 -11.76
CA CYS A 141 -20.84 -6.45 -11.00
C CYS A 141 -20.91 -4.92 -10.86
N SER A 142 -22.08 -4.37 -11.19
CA SER A 142 -22.49 -3.01 -10.84
C SER A 142 -23.80 -3.05 -10.06
N ILE A 143 -23.87 -2.30 -8.99
CA ILE A 143 -25.08 -2.11 -8.18
C ILE A 143 -25.86 -0.85 -8.60
N ALA A 144 -25.42 -0.15 -9.64
CA ALA A 144 -26.08 1.05 -10.15
C ALA A 144 -27.53 0.75 -10.55
N GLY A 145 -28.46 1.62 -10.14
CA GLY A 145 -29.89 1.44 -10.38
C GLY A 145 -30.57 0.33 -9.56
N ASN A 146 -29.83 -0.47 -8.78
CA ASN A 146 -30.40 -1.55 -8.00
C ASN A 146 -30.95 -1.05 -6.64
N LYS A 147 -32.28 -0.95 -6.54
CA LYS A 147 -32.98 -0.45 -5.34
C LYS A 147 -32.79 -1.33 -4.11
N GLU A 148 -32.70 -2.65 -4.29
CA GLU A 148 -32.53 -3.59 -3.17
C GLU A 148 -31.12 -3.49 -2.56
N ALA A 149 -30.09 -3.42 -3.40
CA ALA A 149 -28.72 -3.17 -2.96
C ALA A 149 -28.60 -1.80 -2.28
N GLY A 150 -29.23 -0.77 -2.84
CA GLY A 150 -29.31 0.56 -2.23
C GLY A 150 -30.00 0.56 -0.87
N ALA A 151 -31.12 -0.15 -0.72
CA ALA A 151 -31.82 -0.29 0.57
C ALA A 151 -30.94 -1.01 1.62
N LYS A 152 -30.23 -2.06 1.21
CA LYS A 152 -29.28 -2.78 2.08
C LYS A 152 -28.13 -1.88 2.53
N LEU A 153 -27.54 -1.12 1.61
CA LEU A 153 -26.49 -0.15 1.92
C LEU A 153 -26.99 0.94 2.86
N ARG A 154 -28.16 1.54 2.58
CA ARG A 154 -28.80 2.57 3.43
C ARG A 154 -29.03 2.07 4.86
N ASN A 155 -29.53 0.85 5.01
CA ASN A 155 -29.73 0.24 6.33
C ASN A 155 -28.40 0.04 7.07
N MET A 156 -27.32 -0.34 6.39
CA MET A 156 -26.01 -0.40 7.03
C MET A 156 -25.54 0.99 7.48
N LEU A 157 -25.68 2.01 6.64
CA LEU A 157 -25.28 3.38 6.94
C LEU A 157 -26.06 4.01 8.10
N SER A 158 -27.35 3.67 8.27
CA SER A 158 -28.21 4.28 9.29
C SER A 158 -27.81 3.98 10.73
N TYR A 159 -27.01 2.94 10.97
CA TYR A 159 -26.53 2.64 12.31
C TYR A 159 -25.39 3.57 12.76
N GLY A 160 -24.61 4.15 11.83
CA GLY A 160 -23.42 4.93 12.19
C GLY A 160 -22.49 4.13 13.13
N SER A 161 -22.20 4.69 14.30
CA SER A 161 -21.42 4.05 15.37
C SER A 161 -22.28 3.45 16.50
N SER A 162 -23.60 3.32 16.32
CA SER A 162 -24.52 2.90 17.39
C SER A 162 -24.45 1.42 17.78
N ILE A 163 -23.80 0.59 16.95
CA ILE A 163 -23.58 -0.84 17.22
C ILE A 163 -22.12 -1.22 16.94
N PRO A 164 -21.60 -2.29 17.58
CA PRO A 164 -20.25 -2.77 17.30
C PRO A 164 -20.06 -3.12 15.82
N TRP A 165 -18.91 -2.72 15.26
CA TRP A 165 -18.60 -2.89 13.84
C TRP A 165 -18.67 -4.36 13.37
N THR A 166 -18.32 -5.32 14.23
CA THR A 166 -18.40 -6.76 13.93
C THR A 166 -19.85 -7.23 13.76
N ARG A 167 -20.77 -6.70 14.58
CA ARG A 167 -22.20 -6.97 14.47
C ARG A 167 -22.75 -6.40 13.16
N GLN A 168 -22.37 -5.16 12.83
CA GLN A 168 -22.75 -4.51 11.58
C GLN A 168 -22.19 -5.25 10.37
N LEU A 169 -20.92 -5.68 10.42
CA LEU A 169 -20.29 -6.49 9.37
C LEU A 169 -21.07 -7.79 9.14
N LYS A 170 -21.46 -8.50 10.21
CA LYS A 170 -22.25 -9.73 10.14
C LYS A 170 -23.63 -9.48 9.53
N GLN A 171 -24.33 -8.43 9.96
CA GLN A 171 -25.63 -8.08 9.41
C GLN A 171 -25.56 -7.69 7.92
N PHE A 172 -24.49 -6.99 7.53
CA PHE A 172 -24.34 -6.53 6.16
C PHE A 172 -23.85 -7.63 5.22
N THR A 173 -22.81 -8.36 5.59
CA THR A 173 -22.11 -9.30 4.70
C THR A 173 -22.38 -10.78 5.01
N GLY A 174 -22.91 -11.09 6.19
CA GLY A 174 -22.97 -12.45 6.74
C GLY A 174 -21.66 -12.93 7.39
N ALA A 175 -20.55 -12.18 7.26
CA ALA A 175 -19.26 -12.56 7.81
C ALA A 175 -19.00 -11.88 9.17
N GLU A 176 -18.36 -12.60 10.09
CA GLU A 176 -17.98 -12.06 11.42
C GLU A 176 -16.57 -11.47 11.47
N LYS A 177 -15.75 -11.78 10.45
CA LYS A 177 -14.32 -11.44 10.40
C LYS A 177 -13.99 -10.80 9.07
N LEU A 178 -12.88 -10.05 9.08
CA LEU A 178 -12.21 -9.59 7.87
C LEU A 178 -11.76 -10.81 7.03
N SER A 179 -11.90 -10.74 5.71
CA SER A 179 -11.65 -11.87 4.82
C SER A 179 -11.04 -11.42 3.49
N ALA A 180 -9.96 -12.09 3.10
CA ALA A 180 -9.35 -11.93 1.77
C ALA A 180 -10.12 -12.67 0.66
N LYS A 181 -11.09 -13.54 0.99
CA LYS A 181 -11.76 -14.40 0.00
C LYS A 181 -12.40 -13.60 -1.15
N PRO A 182 -13.12 -12.48 -0.89
CA PRO A 182 -13.70 -11.68 -1.97
C PRO A 182 -12.66 -11.01 -2.86
N ILE A 183 -11.51 -10.60 -2.31
CA ILE A 183 -10.37 -10.09 -3.10
C ILE A 183 -9.88 -11.17 -4.06
N LEU A 184 -9.61 -12.37 -3.53
CA LEU A 184 -9.09 -13.49 -4.32
C LEU A 184 -10.04 -13.94 -5.43
N LYS A 185 -11.36 -13.84 -5.17
CA LYS A 185 -12.42 -14.12 -6.15
C LYS A 185 -12.51 -13.02 -7.20
N TYR A 186 -12.47 -11.75 -6.80
CA TYR A 186 -12.49 -10.61 -7.72
C TYR A 186 -11.33 -10.70 -8.72
N PHE A 187 -10.11 -10.97 -8.23
CA PHE A 187 -8.89 -11.03 -9.05
C PHE A 187 -8.60 -12.40 -9.67
N GLU A 188 -9.55 -13.34 -9.66
CA GLU A 188 -9.33 -14.70 -10.18
C GLU A 188 -8.84 -14.74 -11.64
N PRO A 189 -9.43 -14.00 -12.61
CA PRO A 189 -8.95 -14.01 -13.99
C PRO A 189 -7.48 -13.59 -14.12
N LEU A 190 -7.08 -12.54 -13.40
CA LEU A 190 -5.70 -12.05 -13.41
C LEU A 190 -4.76 -13.04 -12.74
N ARG A 191 -5.17 -13.67 -11.63
CA ARG A 191 -4.36 -14.68 -10.95
C ARG A 191 -4.09 -15.89 -11.84
N ILE A 192 -5.10 -16.34 -12.61
CA ILE A 192 -4.93 -17.43 -13.58
C ILE A 192 -3.96 -17.00 -14.69
N PHE A 193 -4.13 -15.78 -15.21
CA PHE A 193 -3.26 -15.21 -16.24
C PHE A 193 -1.80 -15.11 -15.77
N LEU A 194 -1.53 -14.43 -14.64
CA LEU A 194 -0.18 -14.26 -14.10
C LEU A 194 0.49 -15.59 -13.77
N LYS A 195 -0.25 -16.58 -13.25
CA LYS A 195 0.32 -17.93 -13.03
C LYS A 195 0.78 -18.61 -14.32
N LYS A 196 0.19 -18.28 -15.47
CA LYS A 196 0.60 -18.81 -16.77
C LYS A 196 1.83 -18.06 -17.29
N GLU A 197 1.81 -16.73 -17.22
CA GLU A 197 2.89 -15.88 -17.75
C GLU A 197 4.18 -16.02 -16.92
N LEU A 198 4.06 -16.16 -15.59
CA LEU A 198 5.21 -16.22 -14.68
C LEU A 198 5.76 -17.64 -14.44
N LYS A 199 5.39 -18.63 -15.26
CA LYS A 199 5.80 -20.04 -15.05
C LYS A 199 7.32 -20.25 -15.03
N ASN A 200 8.05 -19.44 -15.79
CA ASN A 200 9.50 -19.54 -15.93
C ASN A 200 10.23 -18.44 -15.14
N GLU A 201 9.50 -17.63 -14.39
CA GLU A 201 10.05 -16.53 -13.62
C GLU A 201 10.33 -16.94 -12.18
N LYS A 202 11.37 -16.37 -11.57
CA LYS A 202 11.63 -16.54 -10.14
C LYS A 202 10.68 -15.62 -9.36
N ILE A 203 9.69 -16.22 -8.68
CA ILE A 203 8.71 -15.47 -7.88
C ILE A 203 9.26 -15.21 -6.47
N GLY A 204 9.19 -13.95 -6.06
CA GLY A 204 9.66 -13.48 -4.75
C GLY A 204 10.99 -12.73 -4.85
N TRP A 205 11.40 -12.16 -3.73
CA TRP A 205 12.62 -11.37 -3.61
C TRP A 205 13.38 -11.81 -2.35
N ASN A 206 14.70 -11.65 -2.39
CA ASN A 206 15.58 -11.87 -1.25
C ASN A 206 16.68 -10.82 -1.32
N VAL A 207 16.49 -9.72 -0.58
CA VAL A 207 17.42 -8.60 -0.52
C VAL A 207 17.86 -8.44 0.92
N ASN A 208 19.16 -8.30 1.14
CA ASN A 208 19.71 -8.02 2.46
C ASN A 208 19.61 -6.52 2.74
N VAL A 209 18.98 -6.14 3.85
CA VAL A 209 18.84 -4.72 4.22
C VAL A 209 20.18 -4.04 4.47
N ASP A 210 21.21 -4.78 4.87
CA ASP A 210 22.55 -4.23 5.08
C ASP A 210 23.23 -3.81 3.76
N ASP A 211 22.78 -4.33 2.61
CA ASP A 211 23.27 -3.88 1.30
C ASP A 211 22.65 -2.52 0.91
N GLU A 212 21.54 -2.16 1.54
CA GLU A 212 20.68 -1.02 1.22
C GLU A 212 20.77 0.10 2.26
N THR A 213 21.44 -0.17 3.38
CA THR A 213 21.60 0.78 4.51
C THR A 213 23.07 0.91 4.86
N GLU A 214 23.49 2.12 5.24
CA GLU A 214 24.84 2.34 5.76
C GLU A 214 24.97 1.66 7.12
N THR A 215 26.09 0.95 7.31
CA THR A 215 26.44 0.36 8.60
C THR A 215 27.33 1.32 9.39
N GLU A 216 27.42 1.15 10.72
CA GLU A 216 28.38 1.89 11.54
C GLU A 216 29.83 1.74 11.02
N GLN A 217 30.15 0.63 10.35
CA GLN A 217 31.45 0.40 9.72
C GLN A 217 31.64 1.28 8.47
N ASP A 218 30.61 1.40 7.63
CA ASP A 218 30.62 2.27 6.45
C ASP A 218 30.80 3.74 6.86
N GLU A 219 30.10 4.20 7.91
CA GLU A 219 30.25 5.55 8.45
C GLU A 219 31.66 5.81 9.00
N THR A 220 32.26 4.80 9.65
CA THR A 220 33.61 4.91 10.21
C THR A 220 34.67 4.98 9.10
N GLU A 221 34.51 4.24 8.00
CA GLU A 221 35.41 4.31 6.84
C GLU A 221 35.24 5.62 6.06
N GLN A 222 34.01 6.06 5.82
CA GLN A 222 33.76 7.37 5.19
C GLN A 222 34.32 8.51 6.03
N ASN A 223 34.17 8.49 7.36
CA ASN A 223 34.78 9.47 8.25
C ASN A 223 36.32 9.42 8.21
N LYS A 224 36.92 8.23 8.17
CA LYS A 224 38.38 8.11 7.99
C LYS A 224 38.84 8.68 6.65
N GLU A 225 38.08 8.44 5.58
CA GLU A 225 38.41 8.95 4.24
C GLU A 225 38.22 10.48 4.16
N ALA A 226 37.17 11.01 4.78
CA ALA A 226 36.94 12.45 4.90
C ALA A 226 38.04 13.14 5.71
N ILE A 227 38.41 12.59 6.88
CA ILE A 227 39.52 13.08 7.71
C ILE A 227 40.85 12.98 6.95
N SER A 228 41.07 11.92 6.16
CA SER A 228 42.25 11.78 5.32
C SER A 228 42.32 12.86 4.24
N LYS A 229 41.23 13.09 3.50
CA LYS A 229 41.13 14.16 2.49
C LYS A 229 41.28 15.55 3.10
N GLN A 230 40.76 15.76 4.30
CA GLN A 230 40.88 17.03 5.03
C GLN A 230 42.32 17.24 5.55
N ARG A 231 43.02 16.17 5.97
CA ARG A 231 44.46 16.22 6.27
C ARG A 231 45.30 16.58 5.05
N ILE A 232 45.03 15.95 3.90
CA ILE A 232 45.71 16.26 2.63
C ILE A 232 45.47 17.73 2.22
N ALA A 233 44.26 18.26 2.43
CA ALA A 233 43.95 19.66 2.17
C ALA A 233 44.62 20.62 3.18
N SER A 234 44.75 20.23 4.46
CA SER A 234 45.43 21.04 5.48
C SER A 234 46.95 21.07 5.35
N ASP A 235 47.56 20.05 4.73
CA ASP A 235 49.00 20.05 4.42
C ASP A 235 49.37 21.02 3.28
N VAL A 236 48.37 21.55 2.55
CA VAL A 236 48.57 22.56 1.49
C VAL A 236 48.40 23.99 2.00
N HIS A 237 47.70 24.23 3.13
CA HIS A 237 47.54 25.56 3.72
C HIS A 237 47.62 25.51 5.25
N GLY A 238 48.76 25.93 5.80
CA GLY A 238 48.94 26.07 7.23
C GLY A 238 48.16 27.25 7.81
N ARG A 239 47.13 26.97 8.62
CA ARG A 239 46.85 27.54 9.97
C ARG A 239 45.40 27.29 10.43
N SER A 240 45.31 26.81 11.68
CA SER A 240 44.34 27.14 12.75
C SER A 240 43.07 27.92 12.39
N SER A 241 41.88 27.32 12.61
CA SER A 241 40.90 27.67 13.68
C SER A 241 39.50 27.14 13.34
N ASP A 242 38.80 26.59 14.34
CA ASP A 242 37.35 26.36 14.46
C ASP A 242 36.61 25.71 13.28
N HIS A 243 36.27 24.43 13.44
CA HIS A 243 35.45 23.64 12.53
C HIS A 243 34.01 24.16 12.44
N TYR A 244 33.77 25.10 11.53
CA TYR A 244 32.45 25.32 10.94
C TYR A 244 32.38 24.58 9.60
N TYR A 245 31.32 23.78 9.43
CA TYR A 245 30.98 23.15 8.15
C TYR A 245 30.84 24.25 7.09
N ILE A 246 31.75 24.29 6.12
CA ILE A 246 31.61 25.12 4.92
C ILE A 246 30.60 24.41 4.01
N MET A 247 29.38 24.95 3.92
CA MET A 247 28.45 24.59 2.86
C MET A 247 29.06 24.96 1.51
N PRO A 248 29.08 24.06 0.51
CA PRO A 248 29.42 24.46 -0.84
C PRO A 248 28.23 25.24 -1.43
N GLU A 249 28.45 26.52 -1.73
CA GLU A 249 27.56 27.29 -2.60
C GLU A 249 27.58 26.70 -4.03
N ILE A 250 26.43 26.87 -4.70
CA ILE A 250 26.03 26.33 -6.01
C ILE A 250 26.98 26.71 -7.14
#